data_AF-A0A967MVI1-F1
#
_entry.id   AF-A0A967MVI1-F1
#
_cell.length_a   1.000
_cell.length_b   1.000
_cell.length_c   1.000
_cell.angle_alpha   90.00
_cell.angle_beta   90.00
_cell.angle_gamma   90.00
#
_symmetry.space_group_name_H-M   'P 1'
#
loop_
_entity.id
_entity.type
_entity.pdbx_description
1 polymer ?
#
loop_
_entity_poly.entity_id
_entity_poly.type
_entity_poly.pdbx_seq_one_letter_code
_entity_poly.pdbx_strand_id
1 'polypeptide(L)'
;MTPLSVKSLEQIHRVDVDARSASLKVPGLIESSGRPIRSPATGEEHRVRIEIPGGIEFAIAEVGSASTKAAGAIELDLTDSYAQFNFLYHSRTGVVR
;
A
#
# COMPACT_ATOMS: atom_id res chain seq x y z
N MET A 1 -12.90 14.35 -23.47
CA MET A 1 -12.60 13.81 -22.13
C MET A 1 -12.59 15.00 -21.17
N THR A 2 -13.68 15.20 -20.43
CA THR A 2 -13.84 16.37 -19.56
C THR A 2 -12.96 16.20 -18.32
N PRO A 3 -12.13 17.18 -17.94
CA PRO A 3 -11.32 17.06 -16.73
C PRO A 3 -12.24 17.01 -15.50
N LEU A 4 -12.03 16.01 -14.65
CA LEU A 4 -12.73 15.91 -13.37
C LEU A 4 -12.36 17.12 -12.52
N SER A 5 -13.37 17.86 -12.07
CA SER A 5 -13.20 18.98 -11.14
C SER A 5 -12.81 18.45 -9.76
N VAL A 6 -11.82 19.10 -9.14
CA VAL A 6 -11.20 18.75 -7.84
C VAL A 6 -12.22 18.64 -6.68
N LYS A 7 -13.46 19.13 -6.86
CA LYS A 7 -14.52 19.13 -5.82
C LYS A 7 -15.35 17.84 -5.70
N SER A 8 -15.15 16.80 -6.52
CA SER A 8 -15.94 15.55 -6.46
C SER A 8 -15.14 14.31 -5.99
N LEU A 9 -13.96 14.49 -5.41
CA LEU A 9 -13.18 13.40 -4.85
C LEU A 9 -13.71 13.10 -3.44
N GLU A 10 -14.71 12.21 -3.34
CA GLU A 10 -14.81 11.37 -2.13
C GLU A 10 -13.41 10.81 -1.85
N GLN A 11 -12.98 10.79 -0.59
CA GLN A 11 -11.62 10.40 -0.22
C GLN A 11 -11.29 9.02 -0.81
N ILE A 12 -10.61 8.99 -1.95
CA ILE A 12 -10.37 7.76 -2.73
C ILE A 12 -9.38 6.83 -2.03
N HIS A 13 -8.63 7.32 -1.03
CA HIS A 13 -7.69 6.52 -0.27
C HIS A 13 -7.46 7.02 1.15
N ARG A 14 -7.04 6.11 2.03
CA ARG A 14 -6.50 6.37 3.37
C ARG A 14 -5.27 5.49 3.56
N VAL A 15 -4.22 6.03 4.17
CA VAL A 15 -3.01 5.27 4.54
C VAL A 15 -2.56 5.71 5.93
N ASP A 16 -2.27 4.73 6.77
CA ASP A 16 -1.60 4.89 8.06
C ASP A 16 -0.43 3.89 8.08
N VAL A 17 0.78 4.42 7.98
CA VAL A 17 2.00 3.62 7.85
C VAL A 17 2.31 2.88 9.14
N ASP A 18 2.16 3.52 10.30
CA ASP A 18 2.47 2.93 11.60
C ASP A 18 1.45 1.86 12.00
N ALA A 19 0.17 2.09 11.70
CA ALA A 19 -0.88 1.10 11.88
C ALA A 19 -0.90 0.04 10.77
N ARG A 20 -0.04 0.12 9.74
CA ARG A 20 -0.04 -0.74 8.54
C ARG A 20 -1.45 -0.92 7.97
N SER A 21 -2.20 0.17 7.87
CA SER A 21 -3.58 0.15 7.40
C SER A 21 -3.75 1.05 6.20
N ALA A 22 -4.47 0.57 5.19
CA ALA A 22 -4.82 1.38 4.03
C ALA A 22 -6.14 0.96 3.41
N SER A 23 -6.77 1.90 2.73
CA SER A 23 -7.85 1.64 1.79
C SER A 23 -7.64 2.48 0.53
N LEU A 24 -8.02 1.92 -0.62
CA LEU A 24 -8.04 2.61 -1.91
C LEU A 24 -9.28 2.13 -2.66
N LYS A 25 -10.07 3.07 -3.18
CA LYS A 25 -11.21 2.77 -4.04
C LYS A 25 -11.29 3.78 -5.17
N VAL A 26 -11.10 3.29 -6.38
CA VAL A 26 -11.36 4.02 -7.62
C VAL A 26 -12.42 3.22 -8.38
N PRO A 27 -13.67 3.72 -8.46
CA PRO A 27 -14.77 3.00 -9.10
C PRO A 27 -14.41 2.52 -10.50
N GLY A 28 -14.68 1.23 -10.77
CA GLY A 28 -14.42 0.60 -12.07
C GLY A 28 -12.95 0.30 -12.36
N LEU A 29 -12.00 0.65 -11.49
CA LEU A 29 -10.57 0.43 -11.72
C LEU A 29 -9.90 -0.43 -10.65
N ILE A 30 -9.97 -0.02 -9.38
CA ILE A 30 -9.25 -0.69 -8.29
C ILE A 30 -9.97 -0.54 -6.95
N GLU A 31 -10.01 -1.64 -6.20
CA GLU A 31 -10.32 -1.66 -4.77
C GLU A 31 -9.19 -2.41 -4.06
N SER A 32 -8.55 -1.77 -3.09
CA SER A 32 -7.45 -2.36 -2.33
C SER A 32 -7.58 -2.02 -0.85
N SER A 33 -7.18 -2.97 -0.01
CA SER A 33 -7.14 -2.80 1.44
C SER A 33 -5.87 -3.40 2.01
N GLY A 34 -5.28 -2.72 2.98
CA GLY A 34 -4.09 -3.14 3.70
C GLY A 34 -4.36 -3.21 5.19
N ARG A 35 -3.79 -4.23 5.86
CA ARG A 35 -3.86 -4.42 7.31
C ARG A 35 -2.55 -4.97 7.87
N PRO A 36 -2.31 -4.88 9.18
CA PRO A 36 -1.21 -5.60 9.81
C PRO A 36 -1.24 -7.10 9.53
N ILE A 37 -0.06 -7.70 9.38
CA ILE A 37 0.07 -9.16 9.43
C ILE A 37 -0.36 -9.68 10.81
N ARG A 38 -0.85 -10.91 10.87
CA ARG A 38 -1.21 -11.59 12.13
C ARG A 38 -0.28 -12.78 12.37
N SER A 39 0.07 -13.01 13.62
CA SER A 39 0.79 -14.21 14.04
C SER A 39 -0.08 -15.44 13.80
N PRO A 40 0.39 -16.47 13.09
CA PRO A 40 -0.37 -17.72 12.94
C PRO A 40 -0.47 -18.50 14.26
N ALA A 41 0.43 -18.23 15.22
CA ALA A 41 0.45 -18.91 16.51
C ALA A 41 -0.53 -18.29 17.53
N THR A 42 -0.70 -16.97 17.51
CA THR A 42 -1.50 -16.24 18.53
C THR A 42 -2.70 -15.51 17.94
N GLY A 43 -2.76 -15.30 16.63
CA GLY A 43 -3.78 -14.47 15.97
C GLY A 43 -3.63 -12.97 16.22
N GLU A 44 -2.71 -12.57 17.09
CA GLU A 44 -2.43 -11.17 17.42
C GLU A 44 -1.73 -10.45 16.28
N GLU A 45 -1.80 -9.14 16.30
CA GLU A 45 -1.06 -8.29 15.37
C GLU A 45 0.45 -8.52 15.52
N HIS A 46 1.11 -8.79 14.40
CA HIS A 46 2.55 -8.95 14.33
C HIS A 46 3.14 -7.78 13.52
N ARG A 47 4.30 -7.28 13.93
CA ARG A 47 5.00 -6.18 13.24
C ARG A 47 6.33 -6.68 12.70
N VAL A 48 6.47 -6.59 11.38
CA VAL A 48 7.70 -6.87 10.65
C VAL A 48 8.08 -5.62 9.87
N ARG A 49 9.37 -5.31 9.86
CA ARG A 49 9.94 -4.18 9.14
C ARG A 49 11.09 -4.66 8.28
N ILE A 50 11.16 -4.14 7.06
CA ILE A 50 12.32 -4.30 6.18
C ILE A 50 13.07 -2.97 6.19
N GLU A 51 14.35 -3.01 6.52
CA GLU A 51 15.27 -1.89 6.41
C GLU A 51 16.34 -2.24 5.37
N ILE A 52 16.60 -1.35 4.43
CA ILE A 52 17.57 -1.57 3.36
C ILE A 52 18.63 -0.46 3.40
N PRO A 53 19.66 -0.59 4.25
CA PRO A 53 20.78 0.35 4.28
C PRO A 53 21.46 0.40 2.91
N GLY A 54 21.51 1.59 2.29
CA GLY A 54 22.07 1.76 0.95
C GLY A 54 21.21 1.22 -0.21
N GLY A 55 19.97 0.77 0.05
CA GLY A 55 19.03 0.32 -0.98
C GLY A 55 18.58 1.42 -1.93
N ILE A 56 18.00 1.00 -3.06
CA ILE A 56 17.51 1.90 -4.12
C ILE A 56 15.98 2.00 -4.15
N GLU A 57 15.28 1.11 -3.47
CA GLU A 57 13.82 0.98 -3.51
C GLU A 57 13.14 1.80 -2.40
N PHE A 58 13.61 1.67 -1.16
CA PHE A 58 13.15 2.39 0.02
C PHE A 58 14.19 2.30 1.14
N ALA A 59 14.10 3.19 2.15
CA ALA A 59 14.92 3.09 3.35
C ALA A 59 14.32 2.11 4.37
N ILE A 60 13.04 2.29 4.69
CA ILE A 60 12.29 1.49 5.66
C ILE A 60 10.90 1.20 5.08
N ALA A 61 10.45 -0.04 5.22
CA ALA A 61 9.07 -0.44 4.93
C ALA A 61 8.50 -1.29 6.07
N GLU A 62 7.31 -0.89 6.55
CA GLU A 62 6.48 -1.72 7.41
C GLU A 62 5.74 -2.76 6.56
N VAL A 63 5.62 -3.98 7.05
CA VAL A 63 5.00 -5.10 6.33
C VAL A 63 3.58 -5.34 6.84
N GLY A 64 2.66 -5.54 5.92
CA GLY A 64 1.29 -5.95 6.19
C GLY A 64 0.78 -7.00 5.20
N SER A 65 -0.51 -7.31 5.31
CA SER A 65 -1.26 -8.09 4.34
C SER A 65 -2.18 -7.18 3.53
N ALA A 66 -2.36 -7.46 2.25
CA ALA A 66 -3.34 -6.76 1.43
C ALA A 66 -4.14 -7.66 0.51
N SER A 67 -5.35 -7.19 0.22
CA SER A 67 -6.21 -7.73 -0.83
C SER A 67 -6.49 -6.63 -1.85
N THR A 68 -6.41 -6.98 -3.13
CA THR A 68 -6.56 -6.04 -4.23
C THR A 68 -7.34 -6.69 -5.37
N LYS A 69 -8.39 -6.00 -5.82
CA LYS A 69 -9.06 -6.26 -7.10
C LYS A 69 -8.81 -5.10 -8.03
N ALA A 70 -8.19 -5.35 -9.18
CA ALA A 70 -7.93 -4.33 -10.18
C ALA A 70 -8.29 -4.82 -11.59
N ALA A 71 -9.00 -3.99 -12.34
CA ALA A 71 -9.52 -4.28 -13.68
C ALA A 71 -8.72 -3.56 -14.79
N GLY A 72 -7.39 -3.47 -14.62
CA GLY A 72 -6.49 -2.86 -15.60
C GLY A 72 -6.21 -3.77 -16.80
N ALA A 73 -5.23 -3.39 -17.63
CA ALA A 73 -4.76 -4.24 -18.74
C ALA A 73 -4.24 -5.61 -18.28
N ILE A 74 -3.74 -5.66 -17.04
CA ILE A 74 -3.48 -6.89 -16.31
C ILE A 74 -4.44 -6.89 -15.13
N GLU A 75 -5.34 -7.87 -15.10
CA GLU A 75 -6.24 -8.06 -13.98
C GLU A 75 -5.49 -8.59 -12.77
N LEU A 76 -5.82 -8.07 -11.59
CA LEU A 76 -5.32 -8.57 -10.32
C LEU A 76 -6.52 -8.97 -9.46
N ASP A 77 -6.49 -10.19 -8.93
CA ASP A 77 -7.37 -10.67 -7.86
C ASP A 77 -6.49 -11.32 -6.79
N LEU A 78 -6.00 -10.48 -5.87
CA LEU A 78 -5.11 -10.87 -4.80
C LEU A 78 -5.86 -10.86 -3.48
N THR A 79 -5.78 -11.96 -2.73
CA THR A 79 -6.39 -12.09 -1.40
C THR A 79 -5.30 -12.35 -0.37
N ASP A 80 -5.24 -11.53 0.67
CA ASP A 80 -4.34 -11.66 1.82
C ASP A 80 -2.87 -11.89 1.43
N SER A 81 -2.46 -11.21 0.36
CA SER A 81 -1.09 -11.22 -0.16
C SER A 81 -0.22 -10.18 0.56
N TYR A 82 0.88 -9.76 -0.07
CA TYR A 82 1.84 -8.83 0.49
C TYR A 82 1.38 -7.36 0.42
N ALA A 83 1.58 -6.63 1.51
CA ALA A 83 1.60 -5.17 1.53
C ALA A 83 2.88 -4.63 2.15
N GLN A 84 3.31 -3.49 1.63
CA GLN A 84 4.35 -2.66 2.22
C GLN A 84 3.83 -1.24 2.43
N PHE A 85 4.22 -0.63 3.54
CA PHE A 85 3.89 0.75 3.88
C PHE A 85 5.18 1.50 4.18
N ASN A 86 5.43 2.57 3.43
CA ASN A 86 6.66 3.34 3.57
C ASN A 86 6.44 4.80 3.16
N PHE A 87 7.19 5.68 3.82
CA PHE A 87 7.43 7.02 3.29
C PHE A 87 8.51 6.91 2.21
N LEU A 88 8.14 7.19 0.97
CA LEU A 88 9.04 7.08 -0.18
C LEU A 88 9.56 8.45 -0.60
N TYR A 89 10.86 8.67 -0.40
CA TYR A 89 11.58 9.81 -0.96
C TYR A 89 12.52 9.30 -2.06
N HIS A 90 12.20 9.58 -3.32
CA HIS A 90 12.88 8.97 -4.46
C HIS A 90 13.21 10.00 -5.55
N SER A 91 14.36 9.84 -6.19
CA SER A 91 14.86 10.68 -7.29
C SER A 91 15.25 9.84 -8.51
N ARG A 92 15.80 10.46 -9.56
CA ARG A 92 16.33 9.71 -10.73
C ARG A 92 17.54 8.83 -10.39
N THR A 93 18.19 9.05 -9.26
CA THR A 93 19.37 8.29 -8.80
C THR A 93 19.06 7.37 -7.62
N GLY A 94 17.78 7.14 -7.32
CA GLY A 94 17.33 6.27 -6.22
C GLY A 94 16.81 7.04 -5.01
N VAL A 95 16.77 6.35 -3.86
CA VAL A 95 16.28 6.87 -2.57
C VAL A 95 17.07 8.10 -2.12
N VAL A 96 16.34 9.15 -1.75
CA VAL A 96 16.87 10.37 -1.11
C VAL A 96 16.78 10.18 0.41
N ARG A 97 17.86 10.50 1.12
CA ARG A 97 17.99 10.34 2.57
C ARG A 97 18.28 11.68 3.24
#